data_AF-A0A6N7L027-F1
#
_entry.id   AF-A0A6N7L027-F1
#
_cell.length_a   1.000
_cell.length_b   1.000
_cell.length_c   1.000
_cell.angle_alpha   90.00
_cell.angle_beta   90.00
_cell.angle_gamma   90.00
#
_symmetry.space_group_name_H-M   'P 1'
#
loop_
_entity.id
_entity.type
_entity.pdbx_description
1 polymer ?
#
loop_
_entity_poly.entity_id
_entity_poly.type
_entity_poly.pdbx_seq_one_letter_code
_entity_poly.pdbx_strand_id
1 'polypeptide(L)'
;MSEGLFTQLLDLACGIFLLAAVLVLWRRELAAMVRVFAAQGLALAAIAALLARHEHRWDLLGVAVLVAVLRAGLLPRLMRRALVAGGESAETEPLVNVAASLLAAAALTLLAYAVARPLTELAPSPATRALPVGLAVVLIGFFALVTRRRALSQVTGFLLVDNGITAVAFLAASGVPLIVELGVSFDVLFAALVLQVLTARMRAAFGGTDLDDLRELHD
;
A
#
# COMPACT_ATOMS: atom_id res chain seq x y z
N MET A 1 -9.20 -25.17 9.86
CA MET A 1 -7.83 -24.73 10.20
C MET A 1 -7.75 -24.68 11.72
N SER A 2 -6.71 -25.20 12.37
CA SER A 2 -6.60 -25.09 13.83
C SER A 2 -6.36 -23.62 14.23
N GLU A 3 -6.92 -23.21 15.36
CA GLU A 3 -6.86 -21.81 15.84
C GLU A 3 -5.43 -21.33 16.09
N GLY A 4 -4.55 -22.23 16.57
CA GLY A 4 -3.13 -21.93 16.75
C GLY A 4 -2.40 -21.66 15.43
N LEU A 5 -2.67 -22.46 14.39
CA LEU A 5 -2.05 -22.28 13.07
C LEU A 5 -2.56 -21.02 12.38
N PHE A 6 -3.85 -20.70 12.53
CA PHE A 6 -4.42 -19.43 12.07
C PHE A 6 -3.69 -18.22 12.67
N THR A 7 -3.55 -18.20 14.00
CA THR A 7 -2.93 -17.08 14.73
C THR A 7 -1.47 -16.89 14.30
N GLN A 8 -0.70 -17.97 14.21
CA GLN A 8 0.71 -17.90 13.77
C GLN A 8 0.87 -17.36 12.35
N LEU A 9 0.02 -17.80 11.40
CA LEU A 9 0.07 -17.30 10.03
C LEU A 9 -0.39 -15.85 9.93
N LEU A 10 -1.40 -15.46 10.71
CA LEU A 10 -1.89 -14.10 10.76
C LEU A 10 -0.81 -13.15 11.32
N ASP A 11 -0.20 -13.51 12.45
CA ASP A 11 0.88 -12.74 13.06
C ASP A 11 2.08 -12.60 12.12
N LEU A 12 2.43 -13.68 11.41
CA LEU A 12 3.50 -13.64 10.39
C LEU A 12 3.15 -12.68 9.26
N ALA A 13 1.93 -12.74 8.72
CA ALA A 13 1.49 -11.86 7.64
C ALA A 13 1.47 -10.39 8.09
N CYS A 14 0.94 -10.11 9.28
CA CYS A 14 0.95 -8.79 9.90
C CYS A 14 2.39 -8.28 10.16
N GLY A 15 3.28 -9.15 10.64
CA GLY A 15 4.69 -8.82 10.84
C GLY A 15 5.38 -8.44 9.54
N ILE A 16 5.19 -9.23 8.46
CA ILE A 16 5.72 -8.91 7.13
C ILE A 16 5.14 -7.59 6.61
N PHE A 17 3.84 -7.37 6.80
CA PHE A 17 3.16 -6.15 6.39
C PHE A 17 3.73 -4.90 7.08
N LEU A 18 3.95 -4.95 8.39
CA LEU A 18 4.56 -3.87 9.16
C LEU A 18 6.02 -3.64 8.78
N LEU A 19 6.80 -4.72 8.67
CA LEU A 19 8.20 -4.65 8.28
C LEU A 19 8.37 -4.02 6.89
N ALA A 20 7.48 -4.35 5.95
CA ALA A 20 7.46 -3.71 4.64
C ALA A 20 7.22 -2.20 4.73
N ALA A 21 6.27 -1.75 5.56
CA ALA A 21 6.02 -0.32 5.78
C ALA A 21 7.25 0.41 6.36
N VAL A 22 7.93 -0.18 7.35
CA VAL A 22 9.17 0.37 7.91
C VAL A 22 10.29 0.38 6.87
N LEU A 23 10.42 -0.66 6.06
CA LEU A 23 11.42 -0.75 5.01
C LEU A 23 11.24 0.33 3.93
N VAL A 24 10.00 0.75 3.64
CA VAL A 24 9.72 1.87 2.73
C VAL A 24 10.30 3.19 3.24
N LEU A 25 10.38 3.41 4.55
CA LEU A 25 11.05 4.60 5.11
C LEU A 25 12.57 4.56 4.92
N TRP A 26 13.18 3.37 4.96
CA TRP A 26 14.62 3.21 4.82
C TRP A 26 15.10 3.30 3.37
N ARG A 27 14.33 2.78 2.42
CA ARG A 27 14.71 2.81 1.00
C ARG A 27 14.77 4.25 0.49
N ARG A 28 15.78 4.56 -0.33
CA ARG A 28 15.89 5.84 -1.04
C ARG A 28 15.48 5.74 -2.50
N GLU A 29 15.58 4.55 -3.08
CA GLU A 29 15.22 4.28 -4.48
C GLU A 29 13.73 3.92 -4.59
N LEU A 30 12.98 4.65 -5.41
CA LEU A 30 11.58 4.34 -5.68
C LEU A 30 11.40 2.94 -6.29
N ALA A 31 12.34 2.46 -7.11
CA ALA A 31 12.30 1.11 -7.66
C ALA A 31 12.38 0.01 -6.58
N ALA A 32 13.15 0.24 -5.52
CA ALA A 32 13.19 -0.64 -4.37
C ALA A 32 11.88 -0.56 -3.57
N MET A 33 11.30 0.63 -3.40
CA MET A 33 10.00 0.79 -2.74
C MET A 33 8.90 0.02 -3.46
N VAL A 34 8.84 0.07 -4.79
CA VAL A 34 7.83 -0.66 -5.58
C VAL A 34 7.86 -2.17 -5.30
N ARG A 35 9.05 -2.77 -5.14
CA ARG A 35 9.18 -4.18 -4.77
C ARG A 35 8.67 -4.47 -3.36
N VAL A 36 8.98 -3.57 -2.42
CA VAL A 36 8.49 -3.66 -1.04
C VAL A 36 6.96 -3.52 -0.99
N PHE A 37 6.38 -2.63 -1.79
CA PHE A 37 4.93 -2.49 -1.95
C PHE A 37 4.27 -3.76 -2.48
N ALA A 38 4.88 -4.42 -3.47
CA ALA A 38 4.35 -5.68 -3.98
C ALA A 38 4.33 -6.76 -2.87
N ALA A 39 5.41 -6.85 -2.08
CA ALA A 39 5.46 -7.75 -0.93
C ALA A 39 4.43 -7.37 0.16
N GLN A 40 4.26 -6.07 0.43
CA GLN A 40 3.26 -5.56 1.37
C GLN A 40 1.83 -5.88 0.92
N GLY A 41 1.55 -5.73 -0.38
CA GLY A 41 0.26 -6.09 -0.98
C GLY A 41 -0.03 -7.60 -0.89
N LEU A 42 0.98 -8.44 -1.08
CA LEU A 42 0.85 -9.90 -0.87
C LEU A 42 0.57 -10.24 0.59
N ALA A 43 1.25 -9.59 1.53
CA ALA A 43 1.01 -9.78 2.96
C ALA A 43 -0.41 -9.37 3.35
N LEU A 44 -0.90 -8.25 2.82
CA LEU A 44 -2.29 -7.78 3.03
C LEU A 44 -3.32 -8.76 2.44
N ALA A 45 -3.08 -9.27 1.24
CA ALA A 45 -3.93 -10.30 0.64
C ALA A 45 -3.91 -11.60 1.46
N ALA A 46 -2.76 -11.98 2.04
CA ALA A 46 -2.67 -13.12 2.93
C ALA A 46 -3.49 -12.91 4.22
N ILE A 47 -3.45 -11.73 4.84
CA ILE A 47 -4.31 -11.37 5.98
C ILE A 47 -5.79 -11.57 5.60
N ALA A 48 -6.23 -10.98 4.48
CA ALA A 48 -7.61 -11.09 4.02
C ALA A 48 -8.02 -12.55 3.73
N ALA A 49 -7.17 -13.33 3.08
CA ALA A 49 -7.44 -14.73 2.76
C ALA A 49 -7.49 -15.64 4.00
N LEU A 50 -6.63 -15.38 4.99
CA LEU A 50 -6.64 -16.10 6.26
C LEU A 50 -7.93 -15.83 7.04
N LEU A 51 -8.36 -14.56 7.11
CA LEU A 51 -9.63 -14.17 7.73
C LEU A 51 -10.82 -14.79 6.99
N ALA A 52 -10.87 -14.71 5.66
CA ALA A 52 -11.94 -15.28 4.85
C ALA A 52 -12.11 -16.79 5.09
N ARG A 53 -10.99 -17.53 5.18
CA ARG A 53 -11.00 -18.96 5.48
C ARG A 53 -11.42 -19.26 6.92
N HIS A 54 -11.05 -18.42 7.87
CA HIS A 54 -11.38 -18.63 9.28
C HIS A 54 -12.85 -18.33 9.57
N GLU A 55 -13.41 -17.28 8.96
CA GLU A 55 -14.82 -16.89 9.13
C GLU A 55 -15.79 -17.63 8.19
N HIS A 56 -15.30 -18.52 7.31
CA HIS A 56 -16.10 -19.22 6.29
C HIS A 56 -16.90 -18.30 5.35
N ARG A 57 -16.43 -17.07 5.13
CA ARG A 57 -17.10 -16.06 4.30
C ARG A 57 -16.47 -16.02 2.91
N TRP A 58 -17.14 -16.62 1.94
CA TRP A 58 -16.67 -16.70 0.54
C TRP A 58 -16.60 -15.33 -0.14
N ASP A 59 -17.43 -14.38 0.25
CA ASP A 59 -17.41 -13.01 -0.27
C ASP A 59 -16.08 -12.31 0.02
N LEU A 60 -15.49 -12.54 1.21
CA LEU A 60 -14.18 -12.01 1.58
C LEU A 60 -13.05 -12.61 0.74
N LEU A 61 -13.24 -13.82 0.20
CA LEU A 61 -12.24 -14.50 -0.60
C LEU A 61 -12.13 -13.86 -1.99
N GLY A 62 -13.25 -13.45 -2.59
CA GLY A 62 -13.26 -12.66 -3.82
C GLY A 62 -12.56 -11.30 -3.62
N VAL A 63 -12.84 -10.65 -2.49
CA VAL A 63 -12.18 -9.38 -2.12
C VAL A 63 -10.67 -9.57 -1.89
N ALA A 64 -10.25 -10.66 -1.23
CA ALA A 64 -8.82 -10.95 -1.02
C ALA A 64 -8.08 -11.14 -2.35
N VAL A 65 -8.69 -11.83 -3.32
CA VAL A 65 -8.14 -11.97 -4.67
C VAL A 65 -8.07 -10.63 -5.39
N LEU A 66 -9.11 -9.81 -5.29
CA LEU A 66 -9.14 -8.47 -5.89
C LEU A 66 -8.03 -7.58 -5.32
N VAL A 67 -7.87 -7.55 -3.99
CA VAL A 67 -6.80 -6.83 -3.30
C VAL A 67 -5.43 -7.34 -3.75
N ALA A 68 -5.24 -8.65 -3.90
CA ALA A 68 -3.98 -9.20 -4.41
C ALA A 68 -3.68 -8.71 -5.84
N VAL A 69 -4.65 -8.79 -6.75
CA VAL A 69 -4.48 -8.36 -8.14
C VAL A 69 -4.18 -6.88 -8.24
N LEU A 70 -4.94 -6.04 -7.51
CA LEU A 70 -4.76 -4.60 -7.54
C LEU A 70 -3.43 -4.21 -6.88
N ARG A 71 -3.18 -4.64 -5.64
CA ARG A 71 -2.10 -4.11 -4.81
C ARG A 71 -0.76 -4.79 -4.99
N ALA A 72 -0.73 -6.10 -5.26
CA ALA A 72 0.52 -6.81 -5.55
C ALA A 72 0.85 -6.84 -7.06
N GLY A 73 -0.16 -6.69 -7.91
CA GLY A 73 -0.01 -6.79 -9.37
C GLY A 73 -0.06 -5.43 -10.07
N LEU A 74 -1.24 -4.83 -10.13
CA LEU A 74 -1.52 -3.68 -10.99
C LEU A 74 -0.78 -2.43 -10.51
N LEU A 75 -0.92 -2.06 -9.24
CA LEU A 75 -0.37 -0.84 -8.67
C LEU A 75 1.17 -0.79 -8.78
N PRO A 76 1.92 -1.85 -8.38
CA PRO A 76 3.37 -1.87 -8.51
C PRO A 76 3.83 -1.80 -9.98
N ARG A 77 3.09 -2.42 -10.91
CA ARG A 77 3.38 -2.34 -12.35
C ARG A 77 3.17 -0.93 -12.90
N LEU A 78 2.09 -0.25 -12.51
CA LEU A 78 1.82 1.13 -12.90
C LEU A 78 2.87 2.07 -12.35
N MET A 79 3.24 1.94 -11.07
CA MET A 79 4.31 2.74 -10.47
C MET A 79 5.66 2.52 -11.15
N ARG A 80 6.02 1.26 -11.45
CA ARG A 80 7.26 0.95 -12.17
C ARG A 80 7.27 1.55 -13.58
N ARG A 81 6.15 1.51 -14.30
CA ARG A 81 6.03 2.13 -15.63
C ARG A 81 6.15 3.65 -15.57
N ALA A 82 5.46 4.28 -14.62
CA ALA A 82 5.57 5.72 -14.39
C ALA A 82 7.00 6.14 -14.05
N LEU A 83 7.74 5.30 -13.31
CA LEU A 83 9.13 5.56 -12.97
C LEU A 83 10.06 5.52 -14.19
N VAL A 84 9.93 4.50 -15.04
CA VAL A 84 10.75 4.34 -16.25
C VAL A 84 10.46 5.45 -17.26
N ALA A 85 9.20 5.87 -17.40
CA ALA A 85 8.81 6.95 -18.31
C ALA A 85 9.22 8.36 -17.80
N GLY A 86 9.48 8.51 -16.50
CA GLY A 86 9.73 9.80 -15.88
C GLY A 86 11.15 10.35 -16.06
N GLY A 87 12.14 9.51 -16.37
CA GLY A 87 13.54 9.91 -16.63
C GLY A 87 14.30 10.56 -15.45
N GLU A 88 13.61 11.03 -14.41
CA GLU A 88 14.21 11.61 -13.21
C GLU A 88 14.86 10.52 -12.36
N SER A 89 16.09 10.78 -11.90
CA SER A 89 16.76 9.99 -10.86
C SER A 89 15.83 9.84 -9.67
N ALA A 90 15.27 8.64 -9.57
CA ALA A 90 14.17 8.22 -8.70
C ALA A 90 14.57 8.09 -7.23
N GLU A 91 15.42 9.00 -6.77
CA GLU A 91 15.84 9.09 -5.39
C GLU A 91 14.84 9.96 -4.63
N THR A 92 14.35 9.41 -3.52
CA THR A 92 13.62 10.18 -2.54
C THR A 92 14.62 11.03 -1.78
N GLU A 93 14.29 12.29 -1.52
CA GLU A 93 14.96 13.14 -0.54
C GLU A 93 14.07 13.21 0.72
N PRO A 94 14.23 12.28 1.69
CA PRO A 94 13.56 12.40 2.98
C PRO A 94 14.00 13.69 3.68
N LEU A 95 13.05 14.45 4.22
CA LEU A 95 13.34 15.61 5.09
C LEU A 95 14.03 15.17 6.40
N VAL A 96 13.77 13.94 6.84
CA VAL A 96 14.24 13.38 8.10
C VAL A 96 15.27 12.30 7.81
N ASN A 97 16.36 12.26 8.58
CA ASN A 97 17.36 11.21 8.41
C ASN A 97 16.77 9.81 8.68
N VAL A 98 17.42 8.77 8.16
CA VAL A 98 16.92 7.39 8.24
C VAL A 98 16.76 6.94 9.69
N ALA A 99 17.73 7.24 10.56
CA ALA A 99 17.70 6.82 11.96
C ALA A 99 16.50 7.42 12.71
N ALA A 100 16.27 8.73 12.57
CA ALA A 100 15.14 9.43 13.15
C ALA A 100 13.80 8.93 12.57
N SER A 101 13.76 8.58 11.28
CA SER A 101 12.57 7.98 10.65
C SER A 101 12.24 6.59 11.23
N LEU A 102 13.27 5.77 11.50
CA LEU A 102 13.09 4.45 12.13
C LEU A 102 12.66 4.58 13.60
N LEU A 103 13.23 5.53 14.34
CA LEU A 103 12.80 5.85 15.71
C LEU A 103 11.36 6.35 15.74
N ALA A 104 10.98 7.22 14.80
CA ALA A 104 9.61 7.69 14.64
C ALA A 104 8.67 6.51 14.34
N ALA A 105 9.05 5.61 13.42
CA ALA A 105 8.24 4.42 13.11
C ALA A 105 8.04 3.51 14.33
N ALA A 106 9.09 3.30 15.14
CA ALA A 106 9.00 2.55 16.38
C ALA A 106 8.07 3.24 17.39
N ALA A 107 8.21 4.56 17.58
CA ALA A 107 7.36 5.34 18.47
C ALA A 107 5.88 5.34 18.01
N LEU A 108 5.63 5.50 16.71
CA LEU A 108 4.30 5.44 16.13
C LEU A 108 3.68 4.05 16.24
N THR A 109 4.49 2.99 16.11
CA THR A 109 4.04 1.61 16.34
C THR A 109 3.63 1.42 17.80
N LEU A 110 4.46 1.84 18.76
CA LEU A 110 4.13 1.81 20.19
C LEU A 110 2.85 2.60 20.49
N LEU A 111 2.70 3.79 19.89
CA LEU A 111 1.50 4.61 20.01
C LEU A 111 0.26 3.90 19.47
N ALA A 112 0.36 3.26 18.30
CA ALA A 112 -0.74 2.50 17.71
C ALA A 112 -1.20 1.37 18.64
N TYR A 113 -0.28 0.61 19.23
CA TYR A 113 -0.61 -0.42 20.22
C TYR A 113 -1.23 0.16 21.49
N ALA A 114 -0.72 1.29 22.00
CA ALA A 114 -1.29 1.95 23.16
C ALA A 114 -2.73 2.44 22.91
N VAL A 115 -2.98 3.06 21.76
CA VAL A 115 -4.30 3.60 21.38
C VAL A 115 -5.30 2.48 21.07
N ALA A 116 -4.84 1.37 20.48
CA ALA A 116 -5.70 0.26 20.13
C ALA A 116 -6.02 -0.69 21.30
N ARG A 117 -5.35 -0.58 22.46
CA ARG A 117 -5.59 -1.43 23.64
C ARG A 117 -7.08 -1.57 24.01
N PRO A 118 -7.85 -0.48 24.17
CA PRO A 118 -9.26 -0.58 24.53
C PRO A 118 -10.07 -1.37 23.49
N LEU A 119 -9.74 -1.22 22.20
CA LEU A 119 -10.40 -1.96 21.12
C LEU A 119 -10.10 -3.46 21.20
N THR A 120 -8.87 -3.83 21.56
CA THR A 120 -8.49 -5.24 21.73
C THR A 120 -9.12 -5.90 22.95
N GLU A 121 -9.36 -5.12 24.01
CA GLU A 121 -10.00 -5.58 25.25
C GLU A 121 -11.51 -5.74 25.09
N LEU A 122 -12.15 -4.92 24.25
CA LEU A 122 -13.59 -4.98 24.00
C LEU A 122 -14.05 -6.30 23.34
N ALA A 123 -13.24 -6.84 22.42
CA ALA A 123 -13.58 -8.04 21.66
C ALA A 123 -12.30 -8.87 21.38
N PRO A 124 -11.79 -9.63 22.37
CA PRO A 124 -10.53 -10.34 22.23
C PRO A 124 -10.65 -11.48 21.19
N SER A 125 -9.92 -11.34 20.08
CA SER A 125 -9.78 -12.33 19.02
C SER A 125 -8.37 -12.26 18.41
N PRO A 126 -7.92 -13.26 17.63
CA PRO A 126 -6.66 -13.15 16.90
C PRO A 126 -6.63 -11.93 15.95
N ALA A 127 -7.76 -11.62 15.29
CA ALA A 127 -7.87 -10.48 14.38
C ALA A 127 -7.78 -9.13 15.11
N THR A 128 -8.49 -8.97 16.24
CA THR A 128 -8.44 -7.71 17.01
C THR A 128 -7.08 -7.49 17.66
N ARG A 129 -6.36 -8.55 18.05
CA ARG A 129 -4.97 -8.45 18.52
C ARG A 129 -3.99 -7.98 17.45
N ALA A 130 -4.27 -8.27 16.18
CA ALA A 130 -3.47 -7.81 15.04
C ALA A 130 -3.86 -6.40 14.55
N LEU A 131 -5.05 -5.89 14.89
CA LEU A 131 -5.53 -4.55 14.51
C LEU A 131 -4.53 -3.39 14.72
N PRO A 132 -3.77 -3.31 15.83
CA PRO A 132 -2.81 -2.23 16.03
C PRO A 132 -1.73 -2.15 14.94
N VAL A 133 -1.45 -3.27 14.27
CA VAL A 133 -0.49 -3.32 13.15
C VAL A 133 -0.98 -2.48 11.97
N GLY A 134 -2.26 -2.60 11.61
CA GLY A 134 -2.86 -1.78 10.57
C GLY A 134 -2.79 -0.29 10.92
N LEU A 135 -3.11 0.05 12.17
CA LEU A 135 -3.05 1.43 12.67
C LEU A 135 -1.60 1.98 12.66
N ALA A 136 -0.61 1.16 13.03
CA ALA A 136 0.79 1.54 12.94
C ALA A 136 1.19 1.87 11.49
N VAL A 137 0.78 1.05 10.52
CA VAL A 137 1.06 1.31 9.10
C VAL A 137 0.37 2.57 8.60
N VAL A 138 -0.85 2.87 9.06
CA VAL A 138 -1.51 4.17 8.77
C VAL A 138 -0.66 5.33 9.26
N LEU A 139 -0.24 5.32 10.53
CA LEU A 139 0.57 6.39 11.12
C LEU A 139 1.93 6.54 10.43
N ILE A 140 2.59 5.43 10.12
CA ILE A 140 3.86 5.41 9.37
C ILE A 140 3.66 5.97 7.96
N GLY A 141 2.56 5.62 7.29
CA GLY A 141 2.18 6.17 5.99
C GLY A 141 1.98 7.68 6.02
N PHE A 142 1.27 8.17 7.04
CA PHE A 142 1.06 9.60 7.25
C PHE A 142 2.39 10.33 7.51
N PHE A 143 3.25 9.75 8.35
CA PHE A 143 4.59 10.28 8.58
C PHE A 143 5.39 10.36 7.27
N ALA A 144 5.37 9.30 6.46
CA ALA A 144 6.03 9.28 5.15
C ALA A 144 5.45 10.33 4.19
N LEU A 145 4.13 10.51 4.19
CA LEU A 145 3.44 11.47 3.35
C LEU A 145 3.83 12.92 3.69
N VAL A 146 3.93 13.26 4.98
CA VAL A 146 4.26 14.61 5.46
C VAL A 146 5.77 14.91 5.33
N THR A 147 6.64 13.91 5.47
CA THR A 147 8.11 14.09 5.47
C THR A 147 8.76 13.97 4.09
N ARG A 148 7.99 13.83 3.01
CA ARG A 148 8.52 13.71 1.63
C ARG A 148 8.07 14.89 0.77
N ARG A 149 9.04 15.51 0.06
CA ARG A 149 8.80 16.69 -0.79
C ARG A 149 8.41 16.37 -2.24
N ARG A 150 8.87 15.23 -2.78
CA ARG A 150 8.63 14.88 -4.19
C ARG A 150 7.27 14.19 -4.36
N ALA A 151 6.53 14.54 -5.40
CA ALA A 151 5.18 14.01 -5.65
C ALA A 151 5.13 12.46 -5.68
N LEU A 152 6.06 11.81 -6.41
CA LEU A 152 6.15 10.34 -6.44
C LEU A 152 6.45 9.72 -5.07
N SER A 153 7.18 10.44 -4.22
CA SER A 153 7.48 10.01 -2.85
C SER A 153 6.28 10.21 -1.92
N GLN A 154 5.49 11.26 -2.10
CA GLN A 154 4.23 11.46 -1.38
C GLN A 154 3.20 10.40 -1.73
N VAL A 155 3.10 10.06 -3.02
CA VAL A 155 2.29 8.94 -3.51
C VAL A 155 2.59 7.65 -2.74
N THR A 156 3.87 7.34 -2.47
CA THR A 156 4.19 6.15 -1.65
C THR A 156 3.66 6.27 -0.22
N GLY A 157 3.77 7.43 0.43
CA GLY A 157 3.21 7.63 1.77
C GLY A 157 1.69 7.46 1.78
N PHE A 158 1.02 8.02 0.77
CA PHE A 158 -0.42 7.85 0.57
C PHE A 158 -0.82 6.37 0.43
N LEU A 159 -0.10 5.60 -0.39
CA LEU A 159 -0.37 4.17 -0.57
C LEU A 159 -0.14 3.34 0.69
N LEU A 160 0.82 3.73 1.55
CA LEU A 160 0.99 3.13 2.88
C LEU A 160 -0.24 3.39 3.76
N VAL A 161 -0.73 4.63 3.79
CA VAL A 161 -1.93 4.99 4.57
C VAL A 161 -3.10 4.13 4.15
N ASP A 162 -3.35 4.07 2.85
CA ASP A 162 -4.49 3.36 2.28
C ASP A 162 -4.39 1.82 2.49
N ASN A 163 -3.18 1.26 2.36
CA ASN A 163 -2.91 -0.13 2.75
C ASN A 163 -3.21 -0.37 4.25
N GLY A 164 -2.78 0.56 5.11
CA GLY A 164 -3.03 0.48 6.55
C GLY A 164 -4.52 0.53 6.89
N ILE A 165 -5.28 1.43 6.26
CA ILE A 165 -6.73 1.54 6.42
C ILE A 165 -7.41 0.24 5.98
N THR A 166 -6.99 -0.32 4.84
CA THR A 166 -7.50 -1.59 4.34
C THR A 166 -7.20 -2.75 5.31
N ALA A 167 -6.00 -2.79 5.89
CA ALA A 167 -5.64 -3.77 6.91
C ALA A 167 -6.50 -3.63 8.17
N VAL A 168 -6.68 -2.39 8.68
CA VAL A 168 -7.57 -2.12 9.82
C VAL A 168 -8.99 -2.57 9.49
N ALA A 169 -9.49 -2.29 8.27
CA ALA A 169 -10.82 -2.71 7.86
C ALA A 169 -10.98 -4.23 7.94
N PHE A 170 -10.03 -5.01 7.40
CA PHE A 170 -10.08 -6.47 7.52
C PHE A 170 -10.00 -6.96 8.97
N LEU A 171 -9.07 -6.41 9.75
CA LEU A 171 -8.79 -6.86 11.12
C LEU A 171 -9.87 -6.43 12.12
N ALA A 172 -10.55 -5.31 11.86
CA ALA A 172 -11.66 -4.81 12.67
C ALA A 172 -12.99 -5.50 12.33
N ALA A 173 -13.14 -5.98 11.10
CA ALA A 173 -14.44 -6.27 10.56
C ALA A 173 -14.70 -7.76 10.33
N SER A 174 -15.60 -8.28 11.17
CA SER A 174 -16.50 -9.39 10.83
C SER A 174 -17.67 -8.94 9.92
N GLY A 175 -17.63 -7.74 9.30
CA GLY A 175 -18.82 -7.23 8.59
C GLY A 175 -18.79 -5.86 7.89
N VAL A 176 -17.64 -5.28 7.51
CA VAL A 176 -17.61 -3.96 6.85
C VAL A 176 -17.06 -4.01 5.41
N PRO A 177 -17.81 -4.61 4.45
CA PRO A 177 -17.47 -4.58 3.03
C PRO A 177 -17.26 -3.17 2.48
N LEU A 178 -18.03 -2.19 2.98
CA LEU A 178 -18.08 -0.84 2.44
C LEU A 178 -16.72 -0.13 2.47
N ILE A 179 -15.97 -0.24 3.57
CA ILE A 179 -14.65 0.42 3.67
C ILE A 179 -13.68 -0.19 2.65
N VAL A 180 -13.76 -1.49 2.42
CA VAL A 180 -12.92 -2.18 1.44
C VAL A 180 -13.33 -1.81 0.02
N GLU A 181 -14.63 -1.72 -0.28
CA GLU A 181 -15.16 -1.26 -1.57
C GLU A 181 -14.74 0.18 -1.88
N LEU A 182 -14.76 1.06 -0.87
CA LEU A 182 -14.25 2.43 -1.00
C LEU A 182 -12.74 2.46 -1.24
N GLY A 183 -11.98 1.61 -0.55
CA GLY A 183 -10.54 1.44 -0.80
C GLY A 183 -10.24 0.97 -2.23
N VAL A 184 -11.00 -0.01 -2.74
CA VAL A 184 -10.90 -0.47 -4.14
C VAL A 184 -11.26 0.66 -5.11
N SER A 185 -12.30 1.43 -4.82
CA SER A 185 -12.68 2.60 -5.64
C SER A 185 -11.56 3.65 -5.66
N PHE A 186 -10.89 3.85 -4.51
CA PHE A 186 -9.74 4.72 -4.40
C PHE A 186 -8.54 4.19 -5.21
N ASP A 187 -8.28 2.87 -5.20
CA ASP A 187 -7.24 2.25 -6.03
C ASP A 187 -7.45 2.51 -7.52
N VAL A 188 -8.70 2.45 -7.99
CA VAL A 188 -9.04 2.75 -9.40
C VAL A 188 -8.80 4.22 -9.74
N LEU A 189 -9.22 5.14 -8.86
CA LEU A 189 -8.96 6.57 -9.03
C LEU A 189 -7.45 6.85 -9.07
N PHE A 190 -6.70 6.20 -8.18
CA PHE A 190 -5.25 6.33 -8.12
C PHE A 190 -4.58 5.77 -9.39
N ALA A 191 -5.02 4.60 -9.88
CA ALA A 191 -4.54 4.04 -11.14
C ALA A 191 -4.81 4.97 -12.33
N ALA A 192 -5.99 5.62 -12.37
CA ALA A 192 -6.33 6.60 -13.39
C ALA A 192 -5.43 7.84 -13.31
N LEU A 193 -5.16 8.36 -12.11
CA LEU A 193 -4.23 9.47 -11.90
C LEU A 193 -2.82 9.14 -12.42
N VAL A 194 -2.30 7.96 -12.09
CA VAL A 194 -0.99 7.49 -12.57
C VAL A 194 -0.98 7.37 -14.09
N LEU A 195 -2.03 6.84 -14.70
CA LEU A 195 -2.15 6.74 -16.16
C LEU A 195 -2.22 8.12 -16.82
N GLN A 196 -2.93 9.08 -16.22
CA GLN A 196 -3.01 10.45 -16.72
C GLN A 196 -1.64 11.12 -16.70
N VAL A 197 -0.90 11.00 -15.59
CA VAL A 197 0.49 11.50 -15.48
C VAL A 197 1.37 10.85 -16.54
N LEU A 198 1.29 9.53 -16.71
CA LEU A 198 2.05 8.81 -17.72
C LEU A 198 1.75 9.32 -19.14
N THR A 199 0.47 9.52 -19.46
CA THR A 199 0.03 9.98 -20.78
C THR A 199 0.45 11.43 -21.05
N ALA A 200 0.39 12.30 -20.04
CA ALA A 200 0.88 13.67 -20.14
C ALA A 200 2.40 13.71 -20.36
N ARG A 201 3.15 12.85 -19.67
CA ARG A 201 4.61 12.73 -19.83
C ARG A 201 5.00 12.14 -21.19
N MET A 202 4.30 11.12 -21.69
CA MET A 202 4.55 10.59 -23.03
C MET A 202 4.32 11.65 -24.11
N ARG A 203 3.23 12.42 -24.01
CA ARG A 203 2.99 13.56 -24.92
C ARG A 203 4.09 14.62 -24.86
N ALA A 204 4.62 14.90 -23.66
CA ALA A 204 5.73 15.84 -23.50
C ALA A 204 7.06 15.30 -24.05
N ALA A 205 7.31 13.99 -23.95
CA ALA A 205 8.57 13.36 -24.36
C ALA A 205 8.63 13.01 -25.86
N PHE A 206 7.49 12.66 -26.47
CA PHE A 206 7.41 12.21 -27.87
C PHE A 206 6.79 13.24 -28.82
N GLY A 207 6.45 14.44 -28.33
CA GLY A 207 5.60 15.36 -29.08
C GLY A 207 4.18 14.81 -29.19
N GLY A 208 3.24 15.63 -29.67
CA GLY A 208 1.91 15.14 -30.02
C GLY A 208 2.05 13.95 -30.98
N THR A 209 1.17 12.96 -30.86
CA THR A 209 1.03 11.88 -31.84
C THR A 209 0.47 12.45 -33.16
N ASP A 210 1.09 13.50 -33.72
CA ASP A 210 0.75 14.03 -35.03
C ASP A 210 1.34 13.08 -36.07
N LEU A 211 0.51 12.09 -36.41
CA LEU A 211 0.63 11.32 -37.65
C LEU A 211 0.45 12.20 -38.90
N ASP A 212 0.18 13.49 -38.75
CA ASP A 212 -0.02 14.43 -39.86
C ASP A 212 1.29 14.99 -40.45
N ASP A 213 2.44 14.84 -39.77
CA ASP A 213 3.77 15.25 -40.30
C ASP A 213 4.39 14.23 -41.28
N LEU A 214 3.72 13.10 -41.55
CA LEU A 214 4.16 12.07 -42.50
C LEU A 214 3.58 12.23 -43.92
N ARG A 215 2.97 13.38 -44.23
CA ARG A 215 2.33 13.64 -45.54
C ARG A 215 3.14 14.48 -46.53
N GLU A 216 4.36 14.89 -46.20
CA GLU A 216 5.21 15.69 -47.10
C GLU A 216 6.22 14.90 -47.94
N LEU A 217 6.17 13.57 -47.96
CA LEU A 217 7.04 12.74 -48.82
C LEU A 217 6.23 11.95 -49.87
N HIS A 218 5.37 12.65 -50.59
CA HIS A 218 4.86 12.17 -51.88
C HIS A 218 5.08 13.25 -52.94
N ASP A 219 6.36 13.43 -53.30
CA ASP A 219 6.76 13.79 -54.67
C ASP A 219 7.19 12.50 -55.39
#